data_AF-A0A9D4QUR9-F1
#
_entry.id   AF-A0A9D4QUR9-F1
#
_cell.length_a   1.000
_cell.length_b   1.000
_cell.length_c   1.000
_cell.angle_alpha   90.00
_cell.angle_beta   90.00
_cell.angle_gamma   90.00
#
_symmetry.space_group_name_H-M   'P 1'
#
loop_
_entity.id
_entity.type
_entity.pdbx_description
1 polymer ?
#
loop_
_entity_poly.entity_id
_entity_poly.type
_entity_poly.pdbx_seq_one_letter_code
_entity_poly.pdbx_strand_id
1 'polypeptide(L)'
;MNVNWATLSLQVLTCPFLVPLISTISWSKTTSKGVISGCVTGLGASVAGMMIMGSTYEGGLVNFYVNTAHDYSLLTSMIAGLVTSAIVTIGVSLCTNTIRSEEDSDMEWAKTISIDNPLSPFRLVYEEELAKLDVSTIITARIMDKVFRKARLVAVLGGVLSLVLFVVILPTVALSFDVLSFD
;
A
#
# COMPACT_ATOMS: atom_id res chain seq x y z
N MET A 1 -9.12 -28.69 8.49
CA MET A 1 -8.76 -27.34 7.99
C MET A 1 -7.31 -27.37 7.58
N ASN A 2 -6.99 -27.09 6.31
CA ASN A 2 -5.61 -27.12 5.83
C ASN A 2 -4.93 -25.78 6.17
N VAL A 3 -3.80 -25.85 6.89
CA VAL A 3 -3.02 -24.66 7.27
C VAL A 3 -2.59 -23.86 6.04
N ASN A 4 -2.24 -24.54 4.95
CA ASN A 4 -1.86 -23.89 3.70
C ASN A 4 -2.99 -23.02 3.13
N TRP A 5 -4.20 -23.57 3.03
CA TRP A 5 -5.36 -22.82 2.56
C TRP A 5 -5.67 -21.61 3.46
N ALA A 6 -5.56 -21.77 4.77
CA ALA A 6 -5.81 -20.69 5.72
C ALA A 6 -4.77 -19.55 5.57
N THR A 7 -3.50 -19.89 5.42
CA THR A 7 -2.43 -18.92 5.21
C THR A 7 -2.57 -18.18 3.87
N LEU A 8 -2.88 -18.88 2.78
CA LEU A 8 -3.04 -18.28 1.46
C LEU A 8 -4.31 -17.41 1.37
N SER A 9 -5.42 -17.87 1.97
CA SER A 9 -6.66 -17.09 2.05
C SER A 9 -6.49 -15.82 2.90
N LEU A 10 -5.68 -15.87 3.97
CA LEU A 10 -5.37 -14.68 4.77
C LEU A 10 -4.65 -13.62 3.92
N GLN A 11 -3.75 -14.01 3.02
CA GLN A 11 -3.08 -13.08 2.11
C GLN A 11 -4.09 -12.44 1.15
N VAL A 12 -5.01 -13.22 0.59
CA VAL A 12 -6.10 -12.72 -0.28
C VAL A 12 -6.98 -11.69 0.43
N LEU A 13 -7.26 -11.90 1.72
CA LEU A 13 -8.08 -10.99 2.53
C LEU A 13 -7.34 -9.72 2.95
N THR A 14 -6.02 -9.79 3.15
CA THR A 14 -5.22 -8.66 3.65
C THR A 14 -4.63 -7.79 2.55
N CYS A 15 -4.33 -8.38 1.39
CA CYS A 15 -3.73 -7.69 0.24
C CYS A 15 -4.48 -6.41 -0.20
N PRO A 16 -5.83 -6.36 -0.27
CA PRO A 16 -6.55 -5.17 -0.70
C PRO A 16 -6.31 -3.94 0.20
N PHE A 17 -5.92 -4.13 1.46
CA PHE A 17 -5.73 -3.02 2.41
C PHE A 17 -4.37 -2.32 2.28
N LEU A 18 -3.42 -2.88 1.54
CA LEU A 18 -2.06 -2.34 1.44
C LEU A 18 -2.05 -0.93 0.83
N VAL A 19 -2.72 -0.73 -0.31
CA VAL A 19 -2.72 0.57 -0.99
C VAL A 19 -3.45 1.65 -0.19
N PRO A 20 -4.66 1.41 0.34
CA PRO A 20 -5.32 2.38 1.21
C PRO A 20 -4.49 2.75 2.44
N LEU A 21 -3.85 1.77 3.09
CA LEU A 21 -3.01 2.00 4.28
C LEU A 21 -1.77 2.84 3.95
N ILE A 22 -1.06 2.53 2.86
CA ILE A 22 0.11 3.31 2.46
C ILE A 22 -0.32 4.74 2.12
N SER A 23 -1.45 4.89 1.43
CA SER A 23 -1.96 6.18 1.00
C SER A 23 -2.23 7.14 2.18
N THR A 24 -2.71 6.65 3.33
CA THR A 24 -2.95 7.52 4.50
C THR A 24 -1.67 8.12 5.09
N ILE A 25 -0.52 7.48 4.86
CA ILE A 25 0.78 7.92 5.39
C ILE A 25 1.56 8.70 4.34
N SER A 26 1.39 8.37 3.05
CA SER A 26 2.18 8.96 1.97
C SER A 26 1.48 10.10 1.21
N TRP A 27 0.15 10.23 1.33
CA TRP A 27 -0.63 11.13 0.48
C TRP A 27 -1.63 11.97 1.28
N SER A 28 -1.39 13.29 1.31
CA SER A 28 -2.24 14.22 2.09
C SER A 28 -3.68 14.29 1.62
N LYS A 29 -3.96 13.97 0.35
CA LYS A 29 -5.32 14.03 -0.22
C LYS A 29 -6.17 12.80 0.12
N THR A 30 -5.62 11.81 0.82
CA THR A 30 -6.35 10.62 1.21
C THR A 30 -7.44 10.96 2.22
N THR A 31 -8.69 10.58 1.91
CA THR A 31 -9.83 10.82 2.80
C THR A 31 -10.30 9.53 3.46
N SER A 32 -10.87 9.62 4.66
CA SER A 32 -11.43 8.44 5.36
C SER A 32 -12.52 7.75 4.53
N LYS A 33 -13.32 8.52 3.78
CA LYS A 33 -14.33 7.98 2.86
C LYS A 33 -13.68 7.17 1.73
N GLY A 34 -12.58 7.66 1.16
CA GLY A 34 -11.82 6.96 0.12
C GLY A 34 -11.18 5.68 0.63
N VAL A 35 -10.60 5.71 1.83
CA VAL A 35 -10.02 4.51 2.45
C VAL A 35 -11.09 3.45 2.72
N ILE A 36 -12.19 3.81 3.40
CA ILE A 36 -13.25 2.84 3.72
C ILE A 36 -13.85 2.24 2.46
N SER A 37 -14.20 3.07 1.47
CA SER A 37 -14.79 2.59 0.22
C SER A 37 -13.85 1.67 -0.57
N GLY A 38 -12.56 2.02 -0.68
CA GLY A 38 -11.59 1.16 -1.36
C GLY A 38 -11.28 -0.12 -0.61
N CYS A 39 -11.24 -0.11 0.73
CA CYS A 39 -11.08 -1.33 1.52
C CYS A 39 -12.27 -2.29 1.32
N VAL A 40 -13.51 -1.79 1.38
CA VAL A 40 -14.72 -2.61 1.24
C VAL A 40 -14.86 -3.16 -0.18
N THR A 41 -14.70 -2.30 -1.19
CA THR A 41 -14.82 -2.71 -2.60
C THR A 41 -13.67 -3.62 -3.03
N GLY A 42 -12.44 -3.35 -2.58
CA GLY A 42 -11.28 -4.20 -2.83
C GLY A 42 -11.39 -5.58 -2.18
N LEU A 43 -11.88 -5.66 -0.94
CA LEU A 43 -12.15 -6.93 -0.28
C LEU A 43 -13.21 -7.74 -1.06
N GLY A 44 -14.30 -7.08 -1.47
CA GLY A 44 -15.33 -7.69 -2.30
C GLY A 44 -14.79 -8.23 -3.63
N ALA A 45 -13.97 -7.44 -4.33
CA ALA A 45 -13.33 -7.85 -5.58
C ALA A 45 -12.35 -9.02 -5.39
N SER A 46 -11.59 -9.03 -4.29
CA SER A 46 -10.66 -10.11 -3.96
C SER A 46 -11.38 -11.43 -3.74
N VAL A 47 -12.42 -11.43 -2.91
CA VAL A 47 -13.25 -12.61 -2.62
C VAL A 47 -13.98 -13.07 -3.89
N ALA A 48 -14.57 -12.14 -4.64
CA ALA A 48 -15.25 -12.46 -5.89
C ALA A 48 -14.27 -13.09 -6.91
N GLY A 49 -13.08 -12.54 -7.07
CA GLY A 49 -12.03 -13.09 -7.94
C GLY A 49 -11.65 -14.52 -7.55
N MET A 50 -11.56 -14.80 -6.24
CA MET A 50 -11.23 -16.13 -5.71
C MET A 50 -12.32 -17.16 -6.06
N MET A 51 -13.57 -16.76 -5.89
CA MET A 51 -14.71 -17.64 -6.16
C MET A 51 -14.93 -17.84 -7.67
N ILE A 52 -14.79 -16.78 -8.47
CA ILE A 52 -14.92 -16.85 -9.92
C ILE A 52 -13.85 -17.78 -10.49
N MET A 53 -12.58 -17.56 -10.18
CA MET A 53 -11.50 -18.42 -10.68
C MET A 53 -11.60 -19.84 -10.10
N GLY A 54 -11.91 -19.98 -8.81
CA GLY A 54 -12.17 -21.27 -8.18
C GLY A 54 -13.28 -22.08 -8.86
N SER A 55 -14.30 -21.40 -9.41
CA SER A 55 -15.41 -22.07 -10.10
C SER A 55 -15.04 -22.64 -11.47
N THR A 56 -13.96 -22.16 -12.10
CA THR A 56 -13.51 -22.61 -13.43
C THR A 56 -12.76 -23.94 -13.41
N TYR A 57 -12.30 -24.37 -12.24
CA TYR A 57 -11.59 -25.65 -12.07
C TYR A 57 -12.55 -26.84 -11.97
N GLU A 58 -12.02 -28.03 -12.23
CA GLU A 58 -12.78 -29.28 -12.17
C GLU A 58 -13.39 -29.50 -10.76
N GLY A 59 -14.67 -29.85 -10.73
CA GLY A 59 -15.45 -29.93 -9.48
C GLY A 59 -15.88 -28.58 -8.90
N GLY A 60 -15.49 -27.45 -9.50
CA GLY A 60 -15.95 -26.11 -9.16
C GLY A 60 -15.85 -25.77 -7.68
N LEU A 61 -16.85 -25.05 -7.15
CA LEU A 61 -16.87 -24.66 -5.73
C LEU A 61 -17.24 -25.81 -4.78
N VAL A 62 -17.61 -27.00 -5.29
CA VAL A 62 -17.84 -28.19 -4.44
C VAL A 62 -16.53 -28.61 -3.78
N ASN A 63 -15.41 -28.51 -4.52
CA ASN A 63 -14.06 -28.72 -4.01
C ASN A 63 -13.41 -27.41 -3.52
N PHE A 64 -14.14 -26.63 -2.72
CA PHE A 64 -13.79 -25.26 -2.33
C PHE A 64 -12.33 -25.08 -1.87
N TYR A 65 -11.86 -25.90 -0.93
CA TYR A 65 -10.52 -25.75 -0.36
C TYR A 65 -9.38 -26.00 -1.35
N VAL A 66 -9.60 -26.88 -2.33
CA VAL A 66 -8.60 -27.21 -3.34
C VAL A 66 -8.62 -26.12 -4.42
N ASN A 67 -9.81 -25.82 -4.93
CA ASN A 67 -9.96 -24.96 -6.09
C ASN A 67 -9.68 -23.48 -5.80
N THR A 68 -9.88 -23.04 -4.56
CA THR A 68 -9.53 -21.68 -4.14
C THR A 68 -8.07 -21.54 -3.68
N ALA A 69 -7.36 -22.64 -3.41
CA ALA A 69 -5.93 -22.64 -3.11
C ALA A 69 -5.04 -22.72 -4.36
N HIS A 70 -5.61 -22.84 -5.56
CA HIS A 70 -4.83 -22.83 -6.79
C HIS A 70 -4.17 -21.47 -7.06
N ASP A 71 -2.95 -21.50 -7.58
CA ASP A 71 -2.10 -20.33 -7.77
C ASP A 71 -2.78 -19.22 -8.56
N TYR A 72 -3.42 -19.53 -9.70
CA TYR A 72 -4.12 -18.53 -10.50
C TYR A 72 -5.39 -17.99 -9.83
N SER A 73 -6.04 -18.79 -8.97
CA SER A 73 -7.18 -18.30 -8.19
C SER A 73 -6.70 -17.23 -7.20
N LEU A 74 -5.67 -17.56 -6.43
CA LEU A 74 -5.07 -16.66 -5.45
C LEU A 74 -4.48 -15.40 -6.11
N LEU A 75 -3.74 -15.55 -7.20
CA LEU A 75 -3.13 -14.43 -7.92
C LEU A 75 -4.18 -13.48 -8.48
N THR A 76 -5.23 -14.01 -9.12
CA THR A 76 -6.32 -13.20 -9.68
C THR A 76 -7.05 -12.44 -8.58
N SER A 77 -7.33 -13.08 -7.45
CA SER A 77 -7.94 -12.42 -6.28
C SER A 77 -7.07 -11.27 -5.76
N MET A 78 -5.78 -11.52 -5.57
CA MET A 78 -4.85 -10.51 -5.04
C MET A 78 -4.75 -9.31 -5.98
N ILE A 79 -4.60 -9.53 -7.29
CA ILE A 79 -4.52 -8.45 -8.28
C ILE A 79 -5.84 -7.70 -8.37
N ALA A 80 -6.97 -8.40 -8.51
CA ALA A 80 -8.29 -7.77 -8.61
C ALA A 80 -8.60 -6.93 -7.38
N GLY A 81 -8.32 -7.46 -6.18
CA GLY A 81 -8.51 -6.77 -4.91
C GLY A 81 -7.62 -5.53 -4.77
N LEU A 82 -6.32 -5.66 -5.04
CA LEU A 82 -5.35 -4.58 -4.92
C LEU A 82 -5.65 -3.44 -5.91
N VAL A 83 -5.90 -3.77 -7.18
CA VAL A 83 -6.19 -2.78 -8.23
C VAL A 83 -7.53 -2.08 -7.96
N THR A 84 -8.58 -2.84 -7.62
CA THR A 84 -9.89 -2.25 -7.32
C THR A 84 -9.81 -1.34 -6.10
N SER A 85 -9.13 -1.78 -5.04
CA SER A 85 -8.95 -0.97 -3.84
C SER A 85 -8.19 0.32 -4.12
N ALA A 86 -7.10 0.25 -4.89
CA ALA A 86 -6.30 1.40 -5.27
C ALA A 86 -7.13 2.42 -6.08
N ILE A 87 -7.82 1.98 -7.12
CA ILE A 87 -8.63 2.86 -7.99
C ILE A 87 -9.73 3.53 -7.20
N VAL A 88 -10.48 2.76 -6.39
CA VAL A 88 -11.59 3.32 -5.60
C VAL A 88 -11.09 4.26 -4.53
N THR A 89 -10.02 3.90 -3.79
CA THR A 89 -9.45 4.79 -2.77
C THR A 89 -8.96 6.10 -3.37
N ILE A 90 -8.22 6.05 -4.48
CA ILE A 90 -7.71 7.25 -5.13
C ILE A 90 -8.87 8.06 -5.70
N GLY A 91 -9.78 7.44 -6.45
CA GLY A 91 -10.91 8.11 -7.10
C GLY A 91 -11.82 8.81 -6.09
N VAL A 92 -12.25 8.10 -5.04
CA VAL A 92 -13.12 8.68 -4.01
C VAL A 92 -12.37 9.73 -3.20
N SER A 93 -11.08 9.54 -2.91
CA SER A 93 -10.28 10.57 -2.22
C SER A 93 -10.16 11.85 -3.05
N LEU A 94 -9.95 11.74 -4.38
CA LEU A 94 -9.93 12.91 -5.27
C LEU A 94 -11.29 13.63 -5.32
N CYS A 95 -12.39 12.90 -5.37
CA CYS A 95 -13.73 13.48 -5.42
C CYS A 95 -14.20 14.09 -4.08
N THR A 96 -13.66 13.61 -2.96
CA THR A 96 -14.13 14.01 -1.62
C THR A 96 -13.15 14.89 -0.84
N ASN A 97 -11.91 15.06 -1.32
CA ASN A 97 -10.95 15.91 -0.60
C ASN A 97 -11.36 17.38 -0.66
N THR A 98 -10.96 18.10 0.39
CA THR A 98 -11.15 19.55 0.54
C THR A 98 -9.86 20.34 0.30
N ILE A 99 -8.74 19.67 0.00
CA ILE A 99 -7.40 20.26 -0.15
C ILE A 99 -7.24 20.86 -1.54
N ARG A 100 -7.26 22.18 -1.63
CA ARG A 100 -7.14 22.91 -2.91
C ARG A 100 -5.83 23.66 -3.05
N SER A 101 -5.21 24.05 -1.94
CA SER A 101 -3.95 24.79 -1.90
C SER A 101 -2.81 23.98 -1.28
N GLU A 102 -1.57 24.47 -1.45
CA GLU A 102 -0.38 23.93 -0.77
C GLU A 102 -0.47 24.14 0.76
N GLU A 103 -1.05 25.27 1.18
CA GLU A 103 -1.27 25.62 2.59
C GLU A 103 -2.23 24.64 3.28
N ASP A 104 -3.31 24.22 2.59
CA ASP A 104 -4.22 23.18 3.10
C ASP A 104 -3.48 21.86 3.34
N SER A 105 -2.55 21.50 2.44
CA SER A 105 -1.75 20.28 2.57
C SER A 105 -0.77 20.37 3.73
N ASP A 106 -0.13 21.52 3.92
CA ASP A 106 0.78 21.76 5.04
C ASP A 106 0.04 21.70 6.38
N MET A 107 -1.19 22.20 6.44
CA MET A 107 -2.04 22.12 7.62
C MET A 107 -2.45 20.67 7.94
N GLU A 108 -2.78 19.85 6.94
CA GLU A 108 -3.04 18.42 7.17
C GLU A 108 -1.81 17.70 7.73
N TRP A 109 -0.63 17.93 7.16
CA TRP A 109 0.61 17.33 7.68
C TRP A 109 0.97 17.85 9.08
N ALA A 110 0.65 19.12 9.38
CA ALA A 110 0.87 19.68 10.71
C ALA A 110 0.05 18.93 11.78
N LYS A 111 -1.15 18.44 11.46
CA LYS A 111 -1.93 17.59 12.38
C LYS A 111 -1.18 16.32 12.72
N THR A 112 -0.60 15.64 11.73
CA THR A 112 0.19 14.43 11.95
C THR A 112 1.43 14.71 12.81
N ILE A 113 2.15 15.81 12.55
CA ILE A 113 3.32 16.21 13.33
C ILE A 113 2.95 16.61 14.76
N SER A 114 1.73 17.12 14.97
CA SER A 114 1.25 17.47 16.32
C SER A 114 0.94 16.26 17.20
N ILE A 115 0.80 15.07 16.61
CA ILE A 115 0.65 13.82 17.35
C ILE A 115 2.04 13.37 17.81
N ASP A 116 2.38 13.68 19.06
CA ASP A 116 3.65 13.27 19.66
C ASP A 116 3.45 12.17 20.70
N ASN A 117 4.45 11.29 20.83
CA ASN A 117 4.43 10.22 21.81
C ASN A 117 4.85 10.78 23.19
N PRO A 118 4.00 10.68 24.23
CA PRO A 118 4.33 11.23 25.55
C PRO A 118 5.55 10.57 26.21
N LEU A 119 5.89 9.33 25.84
CA LEU A 119 7.04 8.61 26.37
C LEU A 119 8.33 8.83 25.57
N SER A 120 8.20 9.16 24.28
CA SER A 120 9.35 9.40 23.40
C SER A 120 9.01 10.49 22.39
N PRO A 121 9.05 11.77 22.83
CA PRO A 121 8.77 12.91 21.98
C PRO A 121 9.70 12.96 20.77
N PHE A 122 9.17 13.13 19.56
CA PHE A 122 10.00 13.18 18.35
C PHE A 122 11.02 14.33 18.40
N ARG A 123 10.70 15.41 19.14
CA ARG A 123 11.61 16.54 19.35
C ARG A 123 12.91 16.14 20.06
N LEU A 124 12.82 15.21 21.02
CA LEU A 124 13.98 14.69 21.73
C LEU A 124 14.74 13.67 20.88
N VAL A 125 14.01 12.84 20.12
CA VAL A 125 14.60 11.84 19.24
C VAL A 125 15.46 12.47 18.13
N TYR A 126 15.03 13.61 17.59
CA TYR A 126 15.69 14.31 16.48
C TYR A 126 16.35 15.63 16.90
N GLU A 127 16.73 15.78 18.17
CA GLU A 127 17.28 17.03 18.71
C GLU A 127 18.54 17.46 17.94
N GLU A 128 19.45 16.53 17.64
CA GLU A 128 20.70 16.82 16.92
C GLU A 128 20.46 17.30 15.48
N GLU A 129 19.48 16.72 14.79
CA GLU A 129 19.11 17.14 13.44
C GLU A 129 18.34 18.45 13.43
N LEU A 130 17.49 18.66 14.42
CA LEU A 130 16.73 19.90 14.58
C LEU A 130 17.66 21.05 14.99
N ALA A 131 18.67 20.84 15.84
CA ALA A 131 19.63 21.86 16.25
C ALA A 131 20.42 22.48 15.08
N LYS A 132 20.54 21.76 13.94
CA LYS A 132 21.19 22.26 12.71
C LYS A 132 20.36 23.34 12.01
N LEU A 133 19.07 23.43 12.32
CA LEU A 133 18.16 24.45 11.84
C LEU A 133 17.79 25.26 13.07
N ASP A 134 18.29 26.49 13.21
CA ASP A 134 18.05 27.40 14.35
C ASP A 134 16.54 27.71 14.53
N VAL A 135 15.77 26.73 15.04
CA VAL A 135 14.30 26.70 15.01
C VAL A 135 13.82 26.77 16.45
N SER A 136 13.38 27.95 16.84
CA SER A 136 13.17 28.27 18.25
C SER A 136 11.84 27.82 18.85
N THR A 137 10.85 27.26 18.12
CA THR A 137 9.65 26.68 18.82
C THR A 137 8.68 25.87 17.96
N ILE A 138 8.45 26.26 16.70
CA ILE A 138 7.41 25.66 15.84
C ILE A 138 8.04 24.82 14.75
N ILE A 139 7.79 23.52 14.81
CA ILE A 139 8.26 22.56 13.81
C ILE A 139 7.15 22.37 12.78
N THR A 140 7.42 22.81 11.55
CA THR A 140 6.49 22.68 10.41
C THR A 140 6.90 21.50 9.51
N ALA A 141 5.96 20.96 8.74
CA ALA A 141 6.23 19.92 7.75
C ALA A 141 7.39 20.26 6.80
N ARG A 142 7.51 21.54 6.41
CA ARG A 142 8.59 22.05 5.56
C ARG A 142 9.97 21.98 6.20
N ILE A 143 10.06 22.16 7.51
CA ILE A 143 11.31 22.01 8.27
C ILE A 143 11.69 20.54 8.30
N MET A 144 10.71 19.67 8.55
CA MET A 144 10.91 18.22 8.58
C MET A 144 11.38 17.67 7.23
N ASP A 145 10.81 18.15 6.12
CA ASP A 145 11.25 17.76 4.77
C ASP A 145 12.69 18.21 4.48
N LYS A 146 13.14 19.36 5.01
CA LYS A 146 14.55 19.79 4.89
C LYS A 146 15.49 18.90 5.67
N VAL A 147 15.13 18.55 6.91
CA VAL A 147 15.93 17.65 7.76
C VAL A 147 16.08 16.28 7.09
N PHE A 148 14.97 15.70 6.64
CA PHE A 148 14.93 14.34 6.12
C PHE A 148 15.11 14.23 4.61
N ARG A 149 15.54 15.30 3.92
CA ARG A 149 15.68 15.31 2.45
C ARG A 149 16.59 14.20 1.92
N LYS A 150 17.69 13.93 2.64
CA LYS A 150 18.64 12.85 2.29
C LYS A 150 17.99 11.47 2.47
N ALA A 151 17.31 11.25 3.58
CA ALA A 151 16.61 10.00 3.86
C ALA A 151 15.51 9.75 2.80
N ARG A 152 14.75 10.79 2.45
CA ARG A 152 13.76 10.74 1.38
C ARG A 152 14.37 10.36 0.03
N LEU A 153 15.50 10.95 -0.34
CA LEU A 153 16.20 10.60 -1.58
C LEU A 153 16.63 9.13 -1.60
N VAL A 154 17.22 8.65 -0.51
CA VAL A 154 17.64 7.24 -0.38
C VAL A 154 16.43 6.30 -0.46
N ALA A 155 15.32 6.63 0.19
CA ALA A 155 14.09 5.85 0.12
C ALA A 155 13.52 5.77 -1.31
N VAL A 156 13.51 6.89 -2.04
CA VAL A 156 13.06 6.92 -3.44
C VAL A 156 13.99 6.09 -4.33
N LEU A 157 15.31 6.26 -4.20
CA LEU A 157 16.28 5.49 -4.98
C LEU A 157 16.19 3.99 -4.69
N GLY A 158 16.09 3.61 -3.41
CA GLY A 158 15.90 2.22 -3.00
C GLY A 158 14.60 1.61 -3.52
N GLY A 159 13.51 2.38 -3.49
CA GLY A 159 12.22 1.98 -4.06
C GLY A 159 12.28 1.78 -5.58
N VAL A 160 12.89 2.71 -6.31
CA VAL A 160 13.07 2.61 -7.77
C VAL A 160 13.95 1.42 -8.12
N LEU A 161 15.07 1.22 -7.42
CA LEU A 161 15.96 0.09 -7.64
C LEU A 161 15.24 -1.25 -7.38
N SER A 162 14.45 -1.32 -6.31
CA SER A 162 13.65 -2.50 -5.99
C SER A 162 12.62 -2.79 -7.08
N LEU A 163 11.93 -1.75 -7.57
CA LEU A 163 10.97 -1.90 -8.67
C LEU A 163 11.66 -2.42 -9.94
N VAL A 164 12.81 -1.85 -10.32
CA VAL A 164 13.58 -2.33 -11.48
C VAL A 164 14.02 -3.79 -11.29
N LEU A 165 14.49 -4.15 -10.10
CA LEU A 165 14.92 -5.52 -9.80
C LEU A 165 13.77 -6.52 -9.94
N PHE A 166 12.63 -6.27 -9.28
CA PHE A 166 11.53 -7.23 -9.21
C PHE A 166 10.62 -7.24 -10.44
N VAL A 167 10.46 -6.11 -11.13
CA VAL A 167 9.54 -5.99 -12.27
C VAL A 167 10.26 -6.17 -13.61
N VAL A 168 11.54 -5.80 -13.71
CA VAL A 168 12.30 -5.85 -14.97
C VAL A 168 13.34 -6.95 -14.94
N ILE A 169 14.28 -6.92 -13.99
CA ILE A 169 15.45 -7.81 -14.02
C ILE A 169 15.03 -9.26 -13.78
N LEU A 170 14.31 -9.55 -12.69
CA LEU A 170 13.94 -10.94 -12.35
C LEU A 170 13.09 -11.60 -13.43
N PRO A 171 12.02 -10.98 -13.97
CA PRO A 171 11.26 -11.57 -15.06
C PRO A 171 12.09 -11.75 -16.34
N THR A 172 12.95 -10.79 -16.69
CA THR A 172 13.82 -10.90 -17.89
C THR A 172 14.81 -12.06 -17.77
N VAL A 173 15.41 -12.23 -16.59
CA VAL A 173 16.33 -13.34 -16.32
C VAL A 173 15.58 -14.67 -16.36
N ALA A 174 14.40 -14.76 -15.75
CA ALA A 174 13.57 -15.97 -15.77
C ALA A 174 13.15 -16.36 -17.21
N LEU A 175 12.78 -15.38 -18.04
CA LEU A 175 12.49 -15.58 -19.46
C LEU A 175 13.72 -16.01 -20.28
N SER A 176 14.91 -15.51 -19.94
CA SER A 176 16.15 -15.83 -20.67
C SER A 176 16.63 -17.26 -20.45
N PHE A 177 16.20 -17.92 -19.36
CA PHE A 177 16.60 -19.29 -19.02
C PHE A 177 15.53 -20.35 -19.38
N ASP A 178 14.50 -20.00 -20.18
CA ASP A 178 13.38 -20.89 -20.54
C ASP A 178 12.64 -21.50 -19.33
N VAL A 179 12.80 -20.92 -18.14
CA VAL A 179 12.06 -21.34 -16.93
C VAL A 179 10.58 -20.92 -17.04
N LEU A 180 10.29 -19.96 -17.92
CA LEU A 180 8.96 -19.48 -18.28
C LEU A 180 8.73 -19.69 -19.79
N SER A 181 8.74 -20.94 -20.26
CA SER A 181 8.29 -21.27 -21.62
C SER A 181 6.76 -21.12 -21.70
N PHE A 182 6.28 -20.34 -22.67
CA PHE A 182 4.86 -20.22 -22.99
C PHE A 182 4.43 -21.39 -23.90
N ASP A 183 4.35 -22.61 -23.35
CA ASP A 183 3.73 -23.77 -24.00
C ASP A 183 2.34 -24.06 -23.42
#